data_AF-L0GZQ6-F1
#
_entry.id   AF-L0GZQ6-F1
#
_cell.length_a   1.000
_cell.length_b   1.000
_cell.length_c   1.000
_cell.angle_alpha   90.00
_cell.angle_beta   90.00
_cell.angle_gamma   90.00
#
_symmetry.space_group_name_H-M   'P 1'
#
loop_
_entity.id
_entity.type
_entity.pdbx_description
1 polymer ?
#
loop_
_entity_poly.entity_id
_entity_poly.type
_entity_poly.pdbx_seq_one_letter_code
_entity_poly.pdbx_strand_id
1 'polypeptide(L)'
;MSQQSDLSVDDFVPVVNETFKVEFEGVLSEEMTLIRATEQPRDDAQRSTTPFDLVFSAPASCSLKEGTYKVSNDKCGPYTMYLTLGGDDGASKRYRAIFR
;
A
#
# COMPACT_ATOMS: atom_id res chain seq x y z
N MET A 1 3.14 -18.40 13.45
CA MET A 1 2.44 -17.24 12.90
C MET A 1 2.94 -17.06 11.49
N SER A 2 2.03 -17.00 10.53
CA SER A 2 2.28 -17.31 9.12
C SER A 2 3.30 -16.38 8.48
N GLN A 3 4.28 -17.01 7.84
CA GLN A 3 5.31 -16.44 6.99
C GLN A 3 4.71 -15.50 5.94
N GLN A 4 5.08 -14.22 5.98
CA GLN A 4 4.74 -13.20 4.99
C GLN A 4 5.70 -13.31 3.78
N SER A 5 5.85 -14.51 3.20
CA SER A 5 7.02 -14.82 2.34
C SER A 5 6.84 -14.57 0.84
N ASP A 6 5.62 -14.47 0.31
CA ASP A 6 5.42 -14.46 -1.16
C ASP A 6 4.51 -13.31 -1.66
N LEU A 7 4.54 -12.15 -1.01
CA LEU A 7 3.90 -10.94 -1.56
C LEU A 7 4.74 -10.38 -2.71
N SER A 8 4.08 -10.08 -3.82
CA SER A 8 4.70 -9.54 -5.03
C SER A 8 3.86 -8.42 -5.63
N VAL A 9 4.43 -7.68 -6.60
CA VAL A 9 3.69 -6.65 -7.32
C VAL A 9 2.48 -7.23 -8.06
N ASP A 10 2.58 -8.48 -8.53
CA ASP A 10 1.57 -9.15 -9.36
C ASP A 10 0.25 -9.37 -8.60
N ASP A 11 0.31 -9.39 -7.27
CA ASP A 11 -0.88 -9.44 -6.42
C ASP A 11 -1.69 -8.13 -6.46
N PHE A 12 -1.04 -7.02 -6.82
CA PHE A 12 -1.61 -5.67 -6.76
C PHE A 12 -1.87 -5.04 -8.13
N VAL A 13 -1.16 -5.47 -9.19
CA VAL A 13 -1.40 -4.99 -10.56
C VAL A 13 -2.89 -5.13 -10.97
N PRO A 14 -3.58 -6.26 -10.71
CA PRO A 14 -4.98 -6.44 -11.12
C PRO A 14 -5.98 -5.52 -10.40
N VAL A 15 -5.57 -4.90 -9.29
CA VAL A 15 -6.40 -4.07 -8.42
C VAL A 15 -5.96 -2.60 -8.39
N VAL A 16 -5.14 -2.19 -9.37
CA VAL A 16 -4.89 -0.77 -9.61
C VAL A 16 -6.19 -0.09 -10.05
N ASN A 17 -6.42 1.12 -9.52
CA ASN A 17 -7.64 1.93 -9.54
C ASN A 17 -8.78 1.42 -8.65
N GLU A 18 -8.56 0.37 -7.86
CA GLU A 18 -9.54 -0.08 -6.87
C GLU A 18 -9.37 0.67 -5.54
N THR A 19 -10.49 0.81 -4.81
CA THR A 19 -10.52 1.44 -3.49
C THR A 19 -10.23 0.42 -2.40
N PHE A 20 -9.28 0.74 -1.53
CA PHE A 20 -8.92 -0.02 -0.35
C PHE A 20 -9.41 0.70 0.89
N LYS A 21 -9.90 -0.09 1.85
CA LYS A 21 -10.17 0.33 3.21
C LYS A 21 -8.88 0.23 4.02
N VAL A 22 -8.51 1.30 4.71
CA VAL A 22 -7.30 1.40 5.52
C VAL A 22 -7.69 1.60 6.97
N GLU A 23 -7.36 0.61 7.80
CA GLU A 23 -7.76 0.54 9.20
C GLU A 23 -6.56 0.60 10.16
N PHE A 24 -6.71 1.35 11.26
CA PHE A 24 -5.78 1.32 12.41
C PHE A 24 -6.50 0.77 13.63
N GLU A 25 -6.02 -0.39 14.12
CA GLU A 25 -6.56 -1.07 15.31
C GLU A 25 -8.09 -1.23 15.32
N GLY A 26 -8.74 -1.23 14.15
CA GLY A 26 -10.20 -1.33 14.00
C GLY A 26 -10.98 -0.06 14.40
N VAL A 27 -10.31 1.07 14.65
CA VAL A 27 -10.93 2.31 15.13
C VAL A 27 -11.03 3.37 14.03
N LEU A 28 -9.94 3.58 13.28
CA LEU A 28 -9.92 4.49 12.14
C LEU A 28 -10.17 3.68 10.86
N SER A 29 -11.01 4.18 9.96
CA SER A 29 -11.23 3.61 8.64
C SER A 29 -11.26 4.72 7.61
N GLU A 30 -10.28 4.72 6.72
CA GLU A 30 -10.18 5.65 5.60
C GLU A 30 -10.26 4.87 4.28
N GLU A 31 -10.78 5.51 3.24
CA GLU A 31 -10.82 4.93 1.89
C GLU A 31 -9.75 5.58 1.00
N MET A 32 -8.98 4.73 0.33
CA MET A 32 -7.85 5.15 -0.49
C MET A 32 -7.79 4.33 -1.76
N THR A 33 -7.50 4.96 -2.89
CA THR A 33 -7.43 4.27 -4.19
C THR A 33 -6.00 3.87 -4.50
N LEU A 34 -5.74 2.60 -4.83
CA LEU A 34 -4.41 2.18 -5.32
C LEU A 34 -4.20 2.76 -6.71
N ILE A 35 -3.34 3.76 -6.89
CA ILE A 35 -3.13 4.43 -8.18
C ILE A 35 -1.90 3.90 -8.94
N ARG A 36 -1.02 3.15 -8.26
CA ARG A 36 0.19 2.59 -8.87
C ARG A 36 0.72 1.42 -8.06
N ALA A 37 1.15 0.37 -8.74
CA ALA A 37 1.97 -0.71 -8.22
C ALA A 37 3.18 -0.88 -9.15
N THR A 38 4.40 -0.74 -8.63
CA THR A 38 5.62 -0.84 -9.45
C THR A 38 6.70 -1.65 -8.79
N GLU A 39 7.41 -2.46 -9.57
CA GLU A 39 8.66 -3.07 -9.12
C GLU A 39 9.74 -1.99 -9.04
N GLN A 40 10.62 -2.14 -8.05
CA GLN A 40 11.84 -1.35 -7.93
C GLN A 40 12.99 -2.12 -8.59
N PRO A 41 13.90 -1.43 -9.29
CA PRO A 41 15.10 -2.06 -9.83
C PRO A 41 15.86 -2.80 -8.73
N ARG A 42 16.23 -4.06 -8.97
CA ARG A 42 17.04 -4.84 -8.03
C ARG A 42 18.47 -4.32 -8.07
N ASP A 43 18.99 -3.89 -6.92
CA ASP A 43 20.38 -3.44 -6.83
C ASP A 43 21.36 -4.61 -6.61
N ASP A 44 20.91 -5.81 -6.21
CA ASP A 44 21.80 -6.97 -6.05
C ASP A 44 21.07 -8.32 -6.10
N ALA A 45 21.76 -9.33 -6.63
CA ALA A 45 21.28 -10.67 -7.01
C ALA A 45 20.98 -11.66 -5.85
N GLN A 46 20.66 -11.18 -4.63
CA GLN A 46 20.60 -12.03 -3.42
C GLN A 46 19.26 -12.11 -2.67
N ARG A 47 18.18 -11.45 -3.14
CA ARG A 47 16.84 -11.57 -2.51
C ARG A 47 15.88 -12.40 -3.35
N SER A 48 15.05 -13.23 -2.70
CA SER A 48 14.06 -14.11 -3.33
C SER A 48 12.87 -13.34 -3.92
N THR A 49 12.53 -12.16 -3.38
CA THR A 49 11.42 -11.31 -3.83
C THR A 49 11.92 -9.99 -4.43
N THR A 50 11.34 -9.57 -5.56
CA THR A 50 11.60 -8.23 -6.13
C THR A 50 10.99 -7.19 -5.20
N PRO A 51 11.75 -6.19 -4.71
CA PRO A 51 11.16 -5.08 -3.98
C PRO A 51 10.14 -4.35 -4.87
N PHE A 52 9.02 -3.93 -4.31
CA PHE A 52 7.98 -3.22 -5.03
C PHE A 52 7.36 -2.13 -4.16
N ASP A 53 6.79 -1.13 -4.82
CA ASP A 53 6.11 -0.02 -4.18
C ASP A 53 4.66 0.10 -4.65
N LEU A 54 3.78 0.37 -3.68
CA LEU A 54 2.39 0.69 -3.91
C LEU A 54 2.17 2.16 -3.58
N VAL A 55 1.44 2.87 -4.44
CA VAL A 55 1.06 4.27 -4.23
C VAL A 55 -0.45 4.36 -4.18
N PHE A 56 -0.96 4.91 -3.09
CA PHE A 56 -2.37 5.15 -2.86
C PHE A 56 -2.68 6.63 -2.93
N SER A 57 -3.82 6.99 -3.51
CA SER A 57 -4.40 8.33 -3.47
C SER A 57 -5.49 8.37 -2.41
N ALA A 58 -5.44 9.37 -1.55
CA ALA A 58 -6.45 9.66 -0.54
C ALA A 58 -7.02 11.06 -0.74
N PRO A 59 -8.26 11.33 -0.28
CA PRO A 59 -8.79 12.68 -0.22
C PRO A 59 -7.85 13.61 0.57
N ALA A 60 -7.81 14.91 0.24
CA ALA A 60 -7.00 15.88 0.98
C ALA A 60 -7.34 15.97 2.48
N SER A 61 -8.58 15.63 2.85
CA SER A 61 -9.03 15.55 4.25
C SER A 61 -8.45 14.36 5.02
N CYS A 62 -7.89 13.36 4.34
CA CYS A 62 -7.28 12.20 4.96
C CYS A 62 -6.14 12.65 5.88
N SER A 63 -6.17 12.21 7.14
CA SER A 63 -5.22 12.63 8.17
C SER A 63 -4.41 11.46 8.70
N LEU A 64 -4.33 10.36 7.93
CA LEU A 64 -3.52 9.21 8.28
C LEU A 64 -2.08 9.65 8.53
N LYS A 65 -1.60 9.28 9.70
CA LYS A 65 -0.19 9.40 10.06
C LYS A 65 0.60 8.32 9.35
N GLU A 66 1.91 8.47 9.37
CA GLU A 66 2.79 7.38 9.01
C GLU A 66 2.67 6.26 10.06
N GLY A 67 2.57 5.01 9.61
CA GLY A 67 2.38 3.88 10.50
C GLY A 67 1.97 2.58 9.81
N THR A 68 1.73 1.55 10.61
CA THR A 68 1.28 0.23 10.14
C THR A 68 -0.24 0.15 10.17
N TYR A 69 -0.85 -0.15 9.03
CA TYR A 69 -2.29 -0.21 8.84
C TYR A 69 -2.70 -1.56 8.24
N LYS A 70 -3.94 -1.95 8.53
CA LYS A 70 -4.61 -3.04 7.83
C LYS A 70 -5.27 -2.47 6.59
N VAL A 71 -4.84 -2.90 5.42
CA VAL A 71 -5.29 -2.43 4.11
C VAL A 71 -6.03 -3.56 3.44
N SER A 72 -7.30 -3.38 3.10
CA SER A 72 -8.13 -4.43 2.51
C SER A 72 -8.99 -3.93 1.37
N ASN A 73 -9.19 -4.78 0.37
CA ASN A 73 -10.17 -4.62 -0.70
C ASN A 73 -10.92 -5.95 -0.88
N ASP A 74 -12.12 -5.93 -1.47
CA ASP A 74 -12.93 -7.13 -1.67
C ASP A 74 -12.27 -8.18 -2.58
N LYS A 75 -11.33 -7.77 -3.45
CA LYS A 75 -10.62 -8.60 -4.42
C LYS A 75 -9.24 -9.04 -3.95
N CYS A 76 -8.69 -8.35 -2.96
CA CYS A 76 -7.28 -8.40 -2.57
C CYS A 76 -7.27 -8.19 -1.06
N GLY A 77 -6.96 -9.27 -0.32
CA GLY A 77 -7.34 -9.49 1.07
C GLY A 77 -6.92 -8.41 2.09
N PRO A 78 -7.07 -8.66 3.39
CA PRO A 78 -6.45 -7.77 4.37
C PRO A 78 -4.94 -8.00 4.41
N TYR A 79 -4.17 -6.96 4.11
CA TYR A 79 -2.72 -6.91 4.26
C TYR A 79 -2.34 -5.95 5.37
N THR A 80 -1.28 -6.27 6.10
CA THR A 80 -0.65 -5.33 7.03
C THR A 80 0.47 -4.61 6.32
N MET A 81 0.34 -3.29 6.14
CA MET A 81 1.27 -2.47 5.37
C MET A 81 1.73 -1.26 6.18
N TYR A 82 3.00 -0.89 6.04
CA TYR A 82 3.51 0.39 6.55
C TYR A 82 3.28 1.48 5.49
N LEU A 83 2.49 2.50 5.82
CA LEU A 83 2.14 3.60 4.94
C LEU A 83 2.89 4.87 5.35
N THR A 84 3.52 5.54 4.38
CA THR A 84 4.18 6.85 4.56
C THR A 84 3.54 7.89 3.65
N LEU A 85 3.52 9.15 4.07
CA LEU A 85 3.07 10.25 3.21
C LEU A 85 4.15 10.55 2.15
N GLY A 86 3.86 10.25 0.90
CA GLY A 86 4.76 10.45 -0.25
C GLY A 86 4.54 11.75 -1.03
N GLY A 87 3.47 12.49 -0.76
CA GLY A 87 3.21 13.79 -1.36
C GLY A 87 1.80 14.33 -1.06
N ASP A 88 1.63 15.64 -1.20
CA ASP A 88 0.36 16.35 -1.08
C ASP A 88 0.31 17.40 -2.20
N ASP A 89 -0.68 17.30 -3.09
CA ASP A 89 -0.89 18.24 -4.18
C ASP A 89 -2.04 19.23 -3.93
N GLY A 90 -2.55 19.28 -2.69
CA GLY A 90 -3.65 20.14 -2.26
C GLY A 90 -5.03 19.62 -2.63
N ALA A 91 -5.14 18.79 -3.68
CA ALA A 91 -6.37 18.10 -4.06
C ALA A 91 -6.42 16.67 -3.47
N SER A 92 -5.25 16.03 -3.36
CA SER A 92 -5.11 14.66 -2.88
C SER A 92 -3.81 14.47 -2.11
N LYS A 93 -3.81 13.47 -1.23
CA LYS A 93 -2.61 12.99 -0.54
C LYS A 93 -2.19 11.66 -1.13
N ARG A 94 -0.89 11.49 -1.31
CA ARG A 94 -0.30 10.24 -1.82
C ARG A 94 0.39 9.52 -0.69
N TYR A 95 -0.02 8.29 -0.46
CA TYR A 95 0.62 7.41 0.52
C TYR A 95 1.39 6.31 -0.19
N ARG A 96 2.51 5.88 0.37
CA ARG A 96 3.36 4.83 -0.20
C ARG A 96 3.51 3.67 0.77
N ALA A 97 3.44 2.46 0.25
CA ALA A 97 3.91 1.24 0.91
C ALA A 97 5.12 0.71 0.15
N ILE A 98 6.19 0.36 0.86
CA ILE A 98 7.42 -0.16 0.26
C ILE A 98 7.67 -1.56 0.82
N PHE A 99 7.75 -2.55 -0.07
CA PHE A 99 8.05 -3.95 0.24
C PHE A 99 9.46 -4.27 -0.23
N ARG A 100 10.28 -4.91 0.61
CA ARG A 100 11.70 -5.16 0.39
C ARG A 100 12.10 -6.57 0.80
#